data_AF-A0A2C9KSY9-F1
#
_entry.id   AF-A0A2C9KSY9-F1
#
_cell.length_a   1.000
_cell.length_b   1.000
_cell.length_c   1.000
_cell.angle_alpha   90.00
_cell.angle_beta   90.00
_cell.angle_gamma   90.00
#
_symmetry.space_group_name_H-M   'P 1'
#
loop_
_entity.id
_entity.type
_entity.pdbx_description
1 polymer ?
#
loop_
_entity_poly.entity_id
_entity_poly.type
_entity_poly.pdbx_seq_one_letter_code
_entity_poly.pdbx_strand_id
1 'polypeptide(L)'
;MGAYADVRAPLKLNVPRSILTGFLFTLAIYVMTNVSYLAVMTRSELLQSNAVAALFADKVLQNISILIPVAVMVSTFGSTNTIVLSTSRVTFTAARDGNLPDFLSYIQISQLTPFGAMTLTVSTSARTSFKALYKSL
;
A
#
# COMPACT_ATOMS: atom_id res chain seq x y z
N MET A 1 18.00 9.67 9.48
CA MET A 1 17.52 9.87 10.87
C MET A 1 16.92 11.28 11.05
N GLY A 2 15.91 11.65 10.24
CA GLY A 2 15.37 13.03 10.22
C GLY A 2 13.84 13.15 10.15
N ALA A 3 13.09 12.05 10.06
CA ALA A 3 11.63 12.09 9.92
C ALA A 3 10.87 12.55 11.18
N TYR A 4 11.56 12.61 12.33
CA TYR A 4 10.98 12.93 13.63
C TYR A 4 11.42 14.29 14.18
N ALA A 5 12.28 15.01 13.45
CA ALA A 5 12.85 16.29 13.90
C ALA A 5 11.80 17.41 14.00
N ASP A 6 10.72 17.33 13.22
CA ASP A 6 9.67 18.35 13.15
C ASP A 6 8.47 18.11 14.09
N VAL A 7 8.44 16.97 14.81
CA VAL A 7 7.35 16.65 15.73
C VAL A 7 7.57 17.40 17.05
N ARG A 8 6.79 18.46 17.31
CA ARG A 8 6.89 19.36 18.49
C ARG A 8 6.56 18.73 19.87
N ALA A 9 6.82 17.44 20.11
CA ALA A 9 6.46 16.79 21.37
C ALA A 9 7.43 15.65 21.75
N PRO A 10 7.46 15.16 23.01
CA PRO A 10 8.39 14.10 23.40
C PRO A 10 8.10 12.79 22.65
N LEU A 11 9.02 12.44 21.74
CA LEU A 11 8.93 11.25 20.87
C LEU A 11 8.63 9.95 21.62
N LYS A 12 9.12 9.82 22.86
CA LYS A 12 9.00 8.61 23.67
C LYS A 12 7.57 8.27 24.10
N LEU A 13 6.67 9.26 24.21
CA LEU A 13 5.31 9.05 24.72
C LEU A 13 4.22 9.26 23.67
N ASN A 14 4.38 10.23 22.78
CA ASN A 14 3.32 10.59 21.84
C ASN A 14 3.30 9.71 20.60
N VAL A 15 4.46 9.22 20.15
CA VAL A 15 4.56 8.29 19.02
C VAL A 15 3.86 6.96 19.33
N PRO A 16 4.15 6.24 20.44
CA PRO A 16 3.47 4.97 20.71
C PRO A 16 1.96 5.15 20.93
N ARG A 17 1.53 6.26 21.58
CA ARG A 17 0.10 6.55 21.77
C ARG A 17 -0.61 6.81 20.44
N SER A 18 0.00 7.57 19.52
CA SER A 18 -0.58 7.84 18.20
C SER A 18 -0.68 6.60 17.32
N ILE A 19 0.31 5.70 17.40
CA ILE A 19 0.26 4.42 16.69
C ILE A 19 -0.87 3.56 17.23
N LEU A 20 -1.01 3.49 18.56
CA LEU A 20 -2.06 2.70 19.20
C LEU A 20 -3.46 3.18 18.82
N THR A 21 -3.72 4.49 18.84
CA THR A 21 -5.03 5.03 18.47
C THR A 21 -5.35 4.82 16.99
N GLY A 22 -4.39 5.02 16.09
CA GLY A 22 -4.57 4.75 14.66
C GLY A 22 -4.81 3.26 14.36
N PHE A 23 -4.08 2.38 15.03
CA PHE A 23 -4.26 0.94 14.90
C PHE A 23 -5.65 0.48 15.38
N LEU A 24 -6.08 0.91 16.57
CA LEU A 24 -7.41 0.55 17.10
C LEU A 24 -8.54 1.06 16.21
N PHE A 25 -8.41 2.28 15.68
CA PHE A 25 -9.39 2.85 14.76
C PHE A 25 -9.50 2.06 13.45
N THR A 26 -8.37 1.73 12.82
CA THR A 26 -8.35 0.93 11.59
C THR A 26 -8.87 -0.49 11.81
N LEU A 27 -8.58 -1.08 12.98
CA LEU A 27 -9.14 -2.38 13.37
C LEU A 27 -10.67 -2.34 13.52
N ALA A 28 -11.22 -1.29 14.15
CA ALA A 28 -12.67 -1.14 14.29
C ALA A 28 -13.36 -1.04 12.93
N ILE A 29 -12.82 -0.26 12.00
CA ILE A 29 -13.33 -0.18 10.62
C ILE A 29 -13.27 -1.53 9.94
N TYR A 30 -12.16 -2.26 10.06
CA TYR A 30 -12.00 -3.57 9.45
C TYR A 30 -13.07 -4.57 9.92
N VAL A 31 -13.36 -4.61 11.22
CA VAL A 31 -14.42 -5.48 11.75
C VAL A 31 -15.79 -5.04 11.22
N MET A 32 -16.08 -3.73 11.21
CA MET A 32 -17.35 -3.19 10.73
C MET A 32 -17.58 -3.51 9.25
N THR A 33 -16.55 -3.40 8.41
CA THR A 33 -16.62 -3.77 7.00
C THR A 33 -16.91 -5.25 6.80
N ASN A 34 -16.24 -6.15 7.53
CA ASN A 34 -16.52 -7.58 7.44
C ASN A 34 -17.96 -7.93 7.87
N VAL A 35 -18.47 -7.28 8.92
CA VAL A 35 -19.88 -7.43 9.33
C VAL A 35 -20.83 -6.97 8.21
N SER A 36 -20.53 -5.84 7.55
CA SER A 36 -21.35 -5.36 6.43
C SER A 36 -21.35 -6.32 5.22
N TYR A 37 -20.22 -6.97 4.92
CA TYR A 37 -20.15 -7.95 3.83
C TYR A 37 -20.99 -9.18 4.12
N LEU A 38 -20.93 -9.70 5.35
CA LEU A 38 -21.73 -10.86 5.76
C LEU A 38 -23.23 -10.55 5.86
N ALA A 39 -23.61 -9.29 6.08
CA ALA A 39 -25.01 -8.87 6.10
C ALA A 39 -25.66 -8.85 4.71
N VAL A 40 -24.87 -8.56 3.66
CA VAL A 40 -25.37 -8.38 2.29
C VAL A 40 -25.12 -9.60 1.39
N MET A 41 -24.09 -10.41 1.69
CA MET A 41 -23.61 -11.46 0.80
C MET A 41 -23.57 -12.83 1.49
N THR A 42 -23.88 -13.88 0.73
CA THR A 42 -23.76 -15.26 1.22
C THR A 42 -22.29 -15.73 1.21
N ARG A 43 -21.94 -16.71 2.06
CA ARG A 43 -20.56 -17.22 2.16
C ARG A 43 -20.02 -17.75 0.82
N SER A 44 -20.87 -18.37 0.01
CA SER A 44 -20.49 -18.86 -1.32
C SER A 44 -20.11 -17.73 -2.27
N GLU A 45 -20.87 -16.63 -2.29
CA GLU A 45 -20.57 -15.46 -3.12
C GLU A 45 -19.28 -14.76 -2.69
N LEU A 46 -19.00 -14.71 -1.38
CA LEU A 46 -17.76 -14.14 -0.86
C LEU A 46 -16.53 -14.97 -1.26
N LEU A 47 -16.63 -16.30 -1.24
CA LEU A 47 -15.52 -17.19 -1.56
C LEU A 47 -15.27 -17.31 -3.07
N GLN A 48 -16.30 -17.11 -3.89
CA GLN A 48 -16.18 -17.17 -5.36
C GLN A 48 -15.77 -15.83 -5.98
N SER A 49 -15.90 -14.71 -5.24
CA SER A 49 -15.62 -13.38 -5.78
C SER A 49 -14.15 -12.99 -5.66
N ASN A 50 -13.51 -12.68 -6.80
CA ASN A 50 -12.17 -12.10 -6.84
C ASN A 50 -12.13 -10.64 -6.32
N ALA A 51 -13.26 -9.94 -6.31
CA ALA A 51 -13.36 -8.53 -5.95
C ALA A 51 -14.60 -8.27 -5.08
N VAL A 52 -14.53 -8.69 -3.82
CA VAL A 52 -15.65 -8.62 -2.85
C VAL A 52 -16.24 -7.21 -2.72
N ALA A 53 -15.39 -6.17 -2.69
CA ALA A 53 -15.83 -4.79 -2.55
C ALA A 53 -16.63 -4.28 -3.76
N ALA A 54 -16.28 -4.71 -4.98
CA ALA A 54 -17.00 -4.33 -6.19
C ALA A 54 -18.37 -5.03 -6.24
N LEU A 55 -18.41 -6.33 -5.89
CA LEU A 55 -19.67 -7.08 -5.83
C LEU A 55 -20.62 -6.53 -4.76
N PHE A 56 -20.08 -6.07 -3.63
CA PHE A 56 -20.85 -5.36 -2.60
C PHE A 56 -21.42 -4.02 -3.15
N ALA A 57 -20.62 -3.26 -3.89
CA ALA A 57 -21.04 -1.99 -4.49
C ALA A 57 -22.21 -2.18 -5.45
N ASP A 58 -22.14 -3.19 -6.32
CA ASP A 58 -23.21 -3.50 -7.27
C ASP A 58 -24.51 -3.88 -6.56
N LYS A 59 -24.44 -4.63 -5.46
CA LYS A 59 -25.63 -5.05 -4.70
C LYS A 59 -26.28 -3.92 -3.91
N VAL A 60 -25.49 -3.04 -3.27
CA VAL A 60 -26.00 -2.01 -2.36
C VAL A 60 -26.34 -0.71 -3.08
N LEU A 61 -25.47 -0.28 -4.01
CA LEU A 61 -25.50 1.08 -4.53
C LEU A 61 -26.04 1.19 -5.96
N GLN A 62 -26.29 0.06 -6.65
CA GLN A 62 -26.88 -0.11 -7.99
C GLN A 62 -26.56 1.05 -8.98
N ASN A 63 -27.23 2.20 -8.88
CA ASN A 63 -26.98 3.38 -9.72
C ASN A 63 -25.58 4.03 -9.57
N ILE A 64 -24.91 3.91 -8.41
CA ILE A 64 -23.58 4.52 -8.17
C ILE A 64 -22.49 3.48 -7.84
N SER A 65 -22.66 2.24 -8.29
CA SER A 65 -21.73 1.14 -7.94
C SER A 65 -20.30 1.39 -8.41
N ILE A 66 -20.10 2.14 -9.50
CA ILE A 66 -18.78 2.52 -10.05
C ILE A 66 -17.92 3.34 -9.07
N LEU A 67 -18.54 4.03 -8.11
CA LEU A 67 -17.83 4.92 -7.19
C LEU A 67 -16.88 4.14 -6.28
N ILE A 68 -17.28 2.96 -5.81
CA ILE A 68 -16.46 2.15 -4.90
C ILE A 68 -15.20 1.63 -5.60
N PRO A 69 -15.27 0.95 -6.77
CA PRO A 69 -14.07 0.55 -7.51
C PRO A 69 -13.18 1.74 -7.88
N VAL A 70 -13.74 2.89 -8.26
CA VAL A 70 -12.95 4.10 -8.55
C VAL A 70 -12.21 4.59 -7.31
N ALA A 71 -12.88 4.66 -6.16
CA ALA A 71 -12.24 5.03 -4.89
C ALA A 71 -11.12 4.05 -4.50
N VAL A 72 -11.33 2.75 -4.69
CA VAL A 72 -10.32 1.71 -4.43
C VAL A 72 -9.13 1.86 -5.39
N MET A 73 -9.37 2.14 -6.67
CA MET A 73 -8.30 2.38 -7.65
C MET A 73 -7.45 3.60 -7.28
N VAL A 74 -8.08 4.72 -6.92
CA VAL A 74 -7.37 5.95 -6.49
C VAL A 74 -6.57 5.69 -5.22
N SER A 75 -7.14 4.99 -4.25
CA SER A 75 -6.45 4.62 -3.00
C SER A 75 -5.24 3.74 -3.27
N THR A 76 -5.41 2.68 -4.06
CA THR A 76 -4.32 1.74 -4.40
C THR A 76 -3.23 2.42 -5.21
N PHE A 77 -3.59 3.33 -6.13
CA PHE A 77 -2.62 4.14 -6.88
C PHE A 77 -1.79 5.04 -5.95
N GLY A 78 -2.44 5.73 -5.01
CA GLY A 78 -1.76 6.57 -4.01
C GLY A 78 -0.82 5.77 -3.10
N SER A 79 -1.27 4.61 -2.62
CA SER A 79 -0.44 3.70 -1.82
C SER A 79 0.76 3.19 -2.61
N THR A 80 0.57 2.80 -3.87
CA THR A 80 1.66 2.30 -4.72
C THR A 80 2.73 3.36 -4.96
N ASN A 81 2.34 4.60 -5.27
CA ASN A 81 3.28 5.70 -5.44
C ASN A 81 4.10 5.96 -4.15
N THR A 82 3.43 5.96 -3.00
CA THR A 82 4.08 6.14 -1.69
C THR A 82 5.08 5.02 -1.39
N ILE A 83 4.74 3.77 -1.71
CA ILE A 83 5.63 2.61 -1.53
C ILE A 83 6.85 2.73 -2.43
N VAL A 84 6.70 3.06 -3.71
CA VAL A 84 7.84 3.21 -4.64
C VAL A 84 8.81 4.29 -4.15
N LEU A 85 8.29 5.44 -3.70
CA LEU A 85 9.12 6.53 -3.16
C LEU A 85 9.80 6.15 -1.83
N SER A 86 9.13 5.41 -0.96
CA SER A 86 9.69 4.99 0.33
C SER A 86 10.74 3.89 0.16
N THR A 87 10.42 2.86 -0.62
CA THR A 87 11.31 1.73 -0.88
C THR A 87 12.56 2.17 -1.64
N SER A 88 12.43 3.04 -2.64
CA SER A 88 13.61 3.56 -3.35
C SER A 88 14.61 4.29 -2.44
N ARG A 89 14.13 5.04 -1.43
CA ARG A 89 14.99 5.67 -0.40
C ARG A 89 15.69 4.63 0.47
N VAL A 90 14.98 3.59 0.89
CA VAL A 90 15.55 2.50 1.71
C VAL A 90 16.59 1.71 0.91
N THR A 91 16.31 1.35 -0.35
CA THR A 91 17.24 0.67 -1.25
C THR A 91 18.48 1.52 -1.52
N PHE A 92 18.30 2.83 -1.70
CA PHE A 92 19.40 3.79 -1.87
C PHE A 92 20.30 3.84 -0.63
N THR A 93 19.72 3.94 0.57
CA THR A 93 20.52 3.94 1.82
C THR A 93 21.19 2.59 2.05
N ALA A 94 20.51 1.48 1.76
CA ALA A 94 21.09 0.14 1.89
C ALA A 94 22.27 -0.08 0.93
N ALA A 95 22.23 0.48 -0.29
CA ALA A 95 23.35 0.47 -1.22
C ALA A 95 24.52 1.33 -0.70
N ARG A 96 24.25 2.47 -0.07
CA ARG A 96 25.30 3.28 0.57
C ARG A 96 25.96 2.60 1.77
N ASP A 97 25.20 1.78 2.50
CA ASP A 97 25.71 1.00 3.63
C ASP A 97 26.49 -0.26 3.16
N GLY A 98 26.65 -0.47 1.84
CA GLY A 98 27.36 -1.61 1.25
C GLY A 98 26.56 -2.93 1.23
N ASN A 99 25.28 -2.91 1.62
CA ASN A 99 24.42 -4.10 1.65
C ASN A 99 23.84 -4.46 0.26
N LEU A 100 23.94 -3.55 -0.70
CA LEU A 100 23.46 -3.71 -2.06
C LEU A 100 24.50 -3.15 -3.05
N PRO A 101 24.49 -3.56 -4.32
CA PRO A 101 25.43 -3.07 -5.33
C PRO A 101 25.47 -1.54 -5.46
N ASP A 102 26.67 -0.98 -5.59
CA ASP A 102 26.92 0.47 -5.57
C ASP A 102 26.15 1.26 -6.63
N PHE A 103 25.85 0.64 -7.79
CA PHE A 103 25.09 1.30 -8.86
C PHE A 103 23.67 1.72 -8.44
N LEU A 104 23.11 1.09 -7.39
CA LEU A 104 21.80 1.45 -6.84
C LEU A 104 21.84 2.70 -5.96
N SER A 105 23.04 3.15 -5.58
CA SER A 105 23.28 4.40 -4.84
C SER A 105 23.43 5.62 -5.77
N TYR A 106 23.24 5.47 -7.08
CA TYR A 106 23.35 6.57 -8.03
C TYR A 106 22.09 7.43 -8.06
N ILE A 107 22.29 8.75 -7.98
CA ILE A 107 21.24 9.76 -8.06
C ILE A 107 21.30 10.39 -9.44
N GLN A 108 20.15 10.54 -10.10
CA GLN A 108 20.07 11.28 -11.34
C GLN A 108 20.35 12.77 -11.10
N ILE A 109 21.33 13.35 -11.80
CA ILE A 109 21.80 14.72 -11.57
C ILE A 109 20.72 15.77 -11.85
N SER A 110 19.86 15.55 -12.85
CA SER A 110 18.86 16.55 -13.27
C SER A 110 17.59 16.60 -12.41
N GLN A 111 17.19 15.47 -11.82
CA GLN A 111 15.92 15.34 -11.08
C GLN A 111 16.10 14.94 -9.61
N LEU A 112 17.35 14.68 -9.17
CA LEU A 112 17.69 14.26 -7.81
C LEU A 112 16.93 13.00 -7.36
N THR A 113 16.53 12.15 -8.29
CA THR A 113 15.79 10.91 -8.05
C THR A 113 16.74 9.69 -8.13
N PRO A 114 16.61 8.70 -7.22
CA PRO A 114 17.36 7.45 -7.30
C PRO A 114 16.75 6.51 -8.36
N PHE A 115 17.00 6.80 -9.64
CA PHE A 115 16.40 6.09 -10.78
C PHE A 115 16.70 4.58 -10.79
N GLY A 116 17.93 4.18 -10.47
CA GLY A 116 18.33 2.76 -10.39
C GLY A 116 17.56 1.99 -9.31
N ALA A 117 17.34 2.59 -8.15
CA ALA A 117 16.56 1.98 -7.07
C ALA A 117 15.06 1.88 -7.40
N MET A 118 14.50 2.89 -8.08
CA MET A 118 13.09 2.88 -8.51
C MET A 118 12.82 1.78 -9.53
N THR A 119 13.64 1.68 -10.57
CA THR A 119 13.50 0.65 -11.63
C THR A 119 13.65 -0.76 -11.07
N LEU A 120 14.59 -0.99 -10.15
CA LEU A 120 14.74 -2.26 -9.45
C LEU A 120 13.45 -2.62 -8.69
N THR A 121 12.92 -1.70 -7.89
CA THR A 121 11.72 -1.91 -7.06
C THR A 121 10.48 -2.24 -7.92
N VAL A 122 10.30 -1.54 -9.03
CA VAL A 122 9.20 -1.81 -9.97
C VAL A 122 9.40 -3.14 -10.66
N SER A 123 10.63 -3.48 -11.07
CA SER A 123 10.96 -4.74 -11.74
C SER A 123 10.71 -5.95 -10.85
N THR A 124 11.11 -5.91 -9.58
CA THR A 124 10.87 -6.99 -8.62
C THR A 124 9.38 -7.18 -8.34
N SER A 125 8.63 -6.07 -8.26
CA SER A 125 7.18 -6.10 -8.05
C SER A 125 6.46 -6.68 -9.27
N ALA A 126 6.80 -6.22 -10.48
CA ALA A 126 6.24 -6.71 -11.73
C ALA A 126 6.51 -8.21 -11.95
N ARG A 127 7.74 -8.67 -11.66
CA ARG A 127 8.10 -10.10 -11.74
C ARG A 127 7.25 -10.95 -10.80
N THR A 128 7.00 -10.46 -9.59
CA THR A 128 6.19 -11.16 -8.59
C THR A 128 4.73 -11.25 -9.05
N SER A 129 4.18 -10.16 -9.56
CA SER A 129 2.82 -10.14 -10.13
C SER A 129 2.67 -11.05 -11.35
N PHE A 130 3.64 -11.06 -12.27
CA PHE A 130 3.64 -11.94 -13.44
C PHE A 130 3.70 -13.41 -13.03
N LYS A 131 4.53 -13.76 -12.05
CA LYS A 131 4.60 -15.13 -11.52
C LYS A 131 3.31 -15.54 -10.81
N ALA A 132 2.66 -14.61 -10.10
CA ALA A 132 1.36 -14.85 -9.49
C ALA A 132 0.25 -15.07 -10.54
N LEU A 133 0.24 -14.28 -11.62
CA LEU A 133 -0.66 -14.47 -12.76
C LEU A 133 -0.46 -15.82 -13.43
N TYR A 134 0.79 -16.22 -13.70
CA TYR A 134 1.09 -17.52 -14.30
C TYR A 134 0.66 -18.70 -13.42
N LYS A 135 0.74 -18.56 -12.09
CA LYS A 135 0.31 -19.60 -11.15
C LYS A 135 -1.23 -19.66 -10.98
N SER A 136 -1.93 -18.59 -11.36
CA SER A 136 -3.40 -18.50 -11.27
C SER A 136 -4.12 -18.95 -12.55
N LEU A 137 -3.37 -19.22 -13.63
CA LEU A 137 -3.83 -19.86 -14.87
C LEU A 137 -3.63 -21.38 -14.75
#